data_AF-A0A0W8F5D7-F1
#
_entry.id   AF-A0A0W8F5D7-F1
#
_cell.length_a   1.000
_cell.length_b   1.000
_cell.length_c   1.000
_cell.angle_alpha   90.00
_cell.angle_beta   90.00
_cell.angle_gamma   90.00
#
_symmetry.space_group_name_H-M   'P 1'
#
loop_
_entity.id
_entity.type
_entity.pdbx_description
1 polymer ?
#
loop_
_entity_poly.entity_id
_entity_poly.type
_entity_poly.pdbx_seq_one_letter_code
_entity_poly.pdbx_strand_id
1 'polypeptide(L)' 'MLIDPSIHKGMPHPRFHGKTAEVVGKRGRAFVLKVTDGDATKTLITLPEHLKAQK' A
#
# COMPACT_ATOMS: atom_id res chain seq x y z
N MET A 1 5.19 -0.62 -2.84
CA MET A 1 4.26 -1.71 -2.48
C MET A 1 4.71 -2.99 -3.16
N LEU A 2 4.83 -4.07 -2.40
CA LEU A 2 5.15 -5.38 -2.94
C LEU A 2 4.14 -6.38 -2.36
N ILE A 3 3.24 -6.87 -3.20
CA ILE A 3 2.18 -7.80 -2.76
C ILE A 3 2.78 -9.17 -2.56
N ASP A 4 2.83 -9.63 -1.32
CA ASP A 4 2.97 -11.03 -0.98
C ASP A 4 1.67 -11.80 -1.28
N PRO A 5 1.62 -12.68 -2.31
CA PRO A 5 0.41 -13.43 -2.65
C PRO A 5 0.08 -14.53 -1.64
N SER A 6 1.01 -14.93 -0.76
CA SER A 6 0.75 -15.92 0.29
C SER A 6 -0.10 -15.37 1.42
N ILE A 7 -0.28 -14.04 1.49
CA ILE A 7 -1.06 -13.37 2.53
C ILE A 7 -2.23 -12.64 1.86
N HIS A 8 -3.44 -13.18 1.98
CA HIS A 8 -4.61 -12.54 1.38
C HIS A 8 -5.13 -11.35 2.21
N LYS A 9 -4.79 -11.32 3.52
CA LYS A 9 -5.32 -10.32 4.45
C LYS A 9 -4.59 -8.99 4.24
N GLY A 10 -5.36 -7.91 4.05
CA GLY A 10 -4.79 -6.57 3.92
C GLY A 10 -4.04 -6.32 2.61
N MET A 11 -4.27 -7.19 1.62
CA MET A 11 -3.72 -7.11 0.28
C MET A 11 -4.30 -5.87 -0.45
N PRO A 12 -3.45 -4.99 -1.01
CA PRO A 12 -3.93 -3.90 -1.85
C PRO A 12 -4.44 -4.43 -3.19
N HIS A 13 -5.20 -3.59 -3.90
CA HIS A 13 -5.57 -3.89 -5.28
C HIS A 13 -4.30 -4.09 -6.15
N PRO A 14 -4.20 -5.17 -6.96
CA PRO A 14 -2.99 -5.50 -7.73
C PRO A 14 -2.45 -4.40 -8.64
N ARG A 15 -3.32 -3.50 -9.12
CA ARG A 15 -2.95 -2.28 -9.86
C ARG A 15 -1.88 -1.41 -9.18
N PHE A 16 -1.78 -1.45 -7.85
CA PHE A 16 -0.80 -0.66 -7.09
C PHE A 16 0.47 -1.44 -6.74
N HIS A 17 0.58 -2.68 -7.20
CA HIS A 17 1.82 -3.45 -7.10
C HIS A 17 2.96 -2.71 -7.80
N GLY A 18 4.13 -2.64 -7.17
CA GLY A 18 5.30 -1.93 -7.70
C GLY A 18 5.25 -0.41 -7.59
N LYS A 19 4.11 0.20 -7.22
CA LYS A 19 4.04 1.65 -6.98
C LYS A 19 4.63 2.03 -5.63
N THR A 20 5.25 3.20 -5.58
CA THR A 20 5.66 3.85 -4.33
C THR A 20 4.53 4.73 -3.82
N ALA A 21 4.29 4.69 -2.52
CA ALA A 21 3.23 5.45 -1.86
C ALA A 21 3.78 6.07 -0.58
N GLU A 22 3.24 7.21 -0.19
CA GLU A 22 3.60 7.92 1.02
C GLU A 22 2.73 7.45 2.19
N VAL A 23 3.33 7.24 3.37
CA VAL A 23 2.58 6.90 4.58
C VAL A 23 1.97 8.16 5.16
N VAL A 24 0.64 8.30 5.08
CA VAL A 24 -0.09 9.44 5.65
C VAL A 24 -0.62 9.17 7.05
N GLY A 25 -0.61 7.91 7.49
CA GLY A 25 -1.00 7.55 8.84
C GLY A 25 -1.09 6.06 9.07
N LYS A 26 -1.61 5.69 10.24
CA LYS A 26 -1.80 4.30 10.67
C LYS A 26 -3.23 4.12 11.18
N ARG A 27 -3.86 3.01 10.82
CA ARG A 27 -5.18 2.61 11.30
C ARG A 27 -5.11 1.20 11.87
N GLY A 28 -5.05 1.11 13.20
CA GLY A 28 -4.77 -0.15 13.89
C GLY A 28 -3.41 -0.70 13.48
N ARG A 29 -3.38 -1.91 12.91
CA ARG A 29 -2.16 -2.55 12.38
C ARG A 29 -1.86 -2.23 10.91
N ALA A 30 -2.79 -1.58 10.20
CA ALA A 30 -2.61 -1.20 8.79
C ALA A 30 -2.06 0.22 8.66
N PHE A 31 -1.40 0.48 7.55
CA PHE A 31 -0.96 1.82 7.16
C PHE A 31 -1.95 2.42 6.16
N VAL A 32 -2.20 3.71 6.33
CA VAL A 32 -2.92 4.53 5.37
C VAL A 32 -1.87 5.17 4.47
N LEU A 33 -1.98 4.89 3.17
CA LEU A 33 -1.00 5.27 2.17
C LEU A 33 -1.65 6.16 1.12
N LYS A 34 -0.91 7.16 0.65
CA LYS A 34 -1.30 8.03 -0.44
C LYS A 34 -0.48 7.63 -1.67
N VAL A 35 -1.16 7.22 -2.74
CA VAL A 35 -0.55 6.84 -4.02
C VAL A 35 -1.08 7.71 -5.14
N THR A 36 -0.21 8.06 -6.08
CA THR A 36 -0.58 8.78 -7.29
C THR A 36 -0.77 7.78 -8.43
N ASP A 37 -1.89 7.92 -9.15
CA ASP A 37 -2.33 6.98 -10.17
C ASP A 37 -2.81 7.75 -11.40
N GLY A 38 -1.86 8.17 -12.22
CA GLY A 38 -2.09 9.21 -13.24
C GLY A 38 -2.23 10.56 -12.55
N ASP A 39 -3.27 11.31 -12.88
CA ASP A 39 -3.58 12.61 -12.26
C ASP A 39 -4.37 12.50 -10.95
N ALA A 40 -4.85 11.29 -10.64
CA ALA A 40 -5.66 11.05 -9.45
C ALA A 40 -4.78 10.64 -8.25
N THR A 41 -5.03 11.26 -7.11
CA THR A 41 -4.48 10.80 -5.83
C THR A 41 -5.47 9.85 -5.17
N LYS A 42 -4.99 8.69 -4.73
CA LYS A 42 -5.79 7.66 -4.08
C LYS A 42 -5.23 7.31 -2.72
N THR A 43 -6.13 7.01 -1.79
CA THR A 43 -5.80 6.53 -0.46
C THR A 43 -5.97 5.01 -0.40
N LEU A 44 -4.94 4.31 0.07
CA LEU A 44 -4.90 2.86 0.23
C LEU A 44 -4.74 2.52 1.71
N ILE A 45 -5.32 1.40 2.12
CA ILE A 45 -5.12 0.85 3.46
C ILE A 45 -4.55 -0.56 3.29
N THR A 46 -3.33 -0.77 3.77
CA THR A 46 -2.60 -2.03 3.60
C THR A 46 -1.81 -2.39 4.83
N LEU A 47 -1.65 -3.69 5.01
CA LEU A 47 -0.83 -4.22 6.08
C LEU A 47 0.67 -4.18 5.71
N PRO A 48 1.57 -4.07 6.72
CA PRO A 48 3.01 -4.00 6.51
C PRO A 48 3.61 -5.17 5.72
N GLU A 49 2.98 -6.34 5.75
CA GLU A 49 3.36 -7.54 5.02
C GLU A 49 3.42 -7.30 3.50
N HIS A 50 2.65 -6.35 2.97
CA HIS A 50 2.66 -5.96 1.55
C HIS A 50 3.47 -4.69 1.27
N LEU A 51 4.23 -4.20 2.24
CA LEU A 51 4.99 -2.97 2.17
C LEU A 51 6.49 -3.24 2.30
N LYS A 52 7.27 -2.47 1.56
CA LYS A 52 8.73 -2.48 1.63
C LYS A 52 9.20 -1.04 1.73
N ALA A 53 10.03 -0.76 2.73
CA ALA A 53 10.64 0.56 2.89
C ALA A 53 11.54 0.87 1.69
N GLN A 54 11.43 2.09 1.18
CA GLN A 54 12.36 2.62 0.19
C GLN A 54 13.64 3.08 0.92
N LYS A 55 14.80 2.82 0.32
CA LYS A 55 16.12 3.24 0.83
C LYS A 55 16.55 4.53 0.16
#